data_AF-A0A1I0HQJ3-F1
#
_entry.id   AF-A0A1I0HQJ3-F1
#
_cell.length_a   1.000
_cell.length_b   1.000
_cell.length_c   1.000
_cell.angle_alpha   90.00
_cell.angle_beta   90.00
_cell.angle_gamma   90.00
#
_symmetry.space_group_name_H-M   'P 1'
#
loop_
_entity.id
_entity.type
_entity.pdbx_description
1 polymer ?
#
loop_
_entity_poly.entity_id
_entity_poly.type
_entity_poly.pdbx_seq_one_letter_code
_entity_poly.pdbx_strand_id
1 'polypeptide(L)'
;MLAEDTIAVDFSCTACGKIITALTGPSHCPHCHVAAPDHGFPTAEAVKIAEQNDRFRAGMLTGTASDLRGQVVVTAAVNGMGRDFVTAALMAVAGDTEFTPDSDPYGDHGFGTVTVLTVKLFWKIDLYDEELVYGSPDPANPAATRRVLTIMFPSDY
;
A
#
# COMPACT_ATOMS: atom_id res chain seq x y z
N MET A 1 -8.52 24.79 -26.13
CA MET A 1 -8.15 23.37 -26.29
C MET A 1 -6.71 23.28 -25.80
N LEU A 2 -6.52 23.16 -24.49
CA LEU A 2 -5.19 23.04 -23.91
C LEU A 2 -4.70 21.64 -24.26
N ALA A 3 -3.54 21.54 -24.90
CA ALA A 3 -2.88 20.26 -25.09
C ALA A 3 -2.65 19.65 -23.70
N GLU A 4 -3.18 18.45 -23.46
CA GLU A 4 -2.81 17.66 -22.29
C GLU A 4 -1.32 17.35 -22.43
N ASP A 5 -0.48 18.07 -21.68
CA ASP A 5 0.93 17.72 -21.52
C ASP A 5 0.97 16.27 -21.04
N THR A 6 1.28 15.35 -21.96
CA THR A 6 1.34 13.93 -21.65
C THR A 6 2.67 13.72 -20.92
N ILE A 7 2.63 13.77 -19.59
CA ILE A 7 3.80 13.59 -18.74
C ILE A 7 4.17 12.11 -18.76
N ALA A 8 5.43 11.82 -19.10
CA ALA A 8 5.94 10.46 -19.02
C ALA A 8 6.02 9.99 -17.56
N VAL A 9 5.62 8.75 -17.32
CA VAL A 9 5.62 8.12 -16.00
C VAL A 9 6.73 7.08 -15.95
N ASP A 10 7.41 7.00 -14.81
CA ASP A 10 8.39 5.96 -14.54
C ASP A 10 7.70 4.71 -13.98
N PHE A 11 7.80 3.60 -14.70
CA PHE A 11 7.35 2.28 -14.27
C PHE A 11 8.53 1.43 -13.80
N SER A 12 8.30 0.45 -12.94
CA SER A 12 9.33 -0.48 -12.46
C SER A 12 9.02 -1.90 -12.88
N CYS A 13 9.97 -2.54 -13.58
CA CYS A 13 9.83 -3.94 -13.95
C CYS A 13 9.85 -4.84 -12.72
N THR A 14 8.78 -5.60 -12.48
CA THR A 14 8.67 -6.53 -11.34
C THR A 14 9.70 -7.67 -11.35
N ALA A 15 10.23 -8.05 -12.52
CA ALA A 15 11.26 -9.09 -12.62
C ALA A 15 12.70 -8.62 -12.45
N CYS A 16 13.09 -7.49 -13.07
CA CYS A 16 14.49 -7.03 -13.09
C CYS A 16 14.74 -5.68 -12.41
N GLY A 17 13.70 -5.02 -11.90
CA GLY A 17 13.78 -3.73 -11.20
C GLY A 17 14.18 -2.54 -12.07
N LYS A 18 14.30 -2.69 -13.39
CA LYS A 18 14.63 -1.57 -14.28
C LYS A 18 13.47 -0.60 -14.37
N ILE A 19 13.80 0.69 -14.28
CA ILE A 19 12.88 1.78 -14.53
C ILE A 19 12.63 1.90 -16.04
N ILE A 20 11.37 2.06 -16.40
CA ILE A 20 10.87 2.21 -17.76
C ILE A 20 10.07 3.51 -17.82
N THR A 21 10.64 4.54 -18.45
CA THR A 21 9.93 5.80 -18.66
C THR A 21 9.05 5.68 -19.90
N ALA A 22 7.73 5.81 -19.73
CA ALA A 22 6.77 5.68 -20.83
C ALA A 22 5.54 6.57 -20.62
N LEU A 23 4.86 6.92 -21.72
CA LEU A 23 3.59 7.69 -21.68
C LEU A 23 2.41 6.81 -21.24
N THR A 24 2.50 5.51 -21.47
CA THR A 24 1.50 4.50 -21.11
C THR A 24 2.19 3.26 -20.55
N GLY A 25 1.45 2.44 -19.79
CA GLY A 25 1.97 1.22 -19.19
C GLY A 25 2.58 0.27 -20.24
N PRO A 26 3.89 -0.06 -20.17
CA PRO A 26 4.53 -0.91 -21.16
C PRO A 26 4.10 -2.37 -20.99
N SER A 27 3.76 -3.05 -22.08
CA SER A 27 3.34 -4.46 -22.05
C SER A 27 4.47 -5.45 -21.82
N HIS A 28 5.72 -5.03 -22.08
CA HIS A 28 6.93 -5.83 -21.85
C HIS A 28 8.05 -4.93 -21.35
N CYS A 29 8.93 -5.47 -20.51
CA CYS A 29 10.13 -4.77 -20.09
C CYS A 29 11.11 -4.66 -21.28
N PRO A 30 11.58 -3.44 -21.66
CA PRO A 30 12.54 -3.28 -22.76
C PRO A 30 13.94 -3.83 -22.44
N HIS A 31 14.20 -4.21 -21.19
CA HIS A 31 15.49 -4.74 -20.75
C HIS A 31 15.51 -6.27 -20.66
N CYS A 32 14.53 -6.86 -19.98
CA CYS A 32 14.49 -8.32 -19.75
C CYS A 32 13.41 -9.04 -20.55
N HIS A 33 12.57 -8.30 -21.29
CA HIS A 33 11.48 -8.81 -22.12
C HIS A 33 10.39 -9.60 -21.38
N VAL A 34 10.36 -9.57 -20.04
CA VAL A 34 9.23 -10.11 -19.29
C VAL A 34 7.95 -9.36 -19.68
N ALA A 35 6.86 -10.10 -19.85
CA ALA A 35 5.54 -9.50 -20.00
C ALA A 35 5.13 -8.80 -18.71
N ALA A 36 4.37 -7.71 -18.83
CA ALA A 36 3.77 -7.05 -17.69
C ALA A 36 2.75 -7.98 -17.02
N PRO A 37 2.59 -7.92 -15.69
CA PRO A 37 1.46 -8.54 -15.00
C PRO A 37 0.11 -8.04 -15.52
N ASP A 38 -0.98 -8.70 -15.15
CA ASP A 38 -2.34 -8.36 -15.61
C ASP A 38 -2.72 -6.89 -15.33
N HIS A 39 -2.23 -6.32 -14.24
CA HIS A 39 -2.44 -4.91 -13.86
C HIS A 39 -1.32 -3.96 -14.34
N GLY A 40 -0.41 -4.44 -15.17
CA GLY A 40 0.73 -3.68 -15.65
C GLY A 40 1.91 -3.68 -14.67
N PHE A 41 3.01 -3.03 -15.07
CA PHE A 41 4.10 -2.75 -14.14
C PHE A 41 3.69 -1.62 -13.18
N PRO A 42 4.01 -1.72 -11.88
CA PRO A 42 3.77 -0.63 -10.94
C PRO A 42 4.60 0.59 -11.31
N THR A 43 4.15 1.79 -10.92
CA THR A 43 4.99 2.98 -11.04
C THR A 43 6.17 2.90 -10.07
N ALA A 44 7.25 3.59 -10.37
CA ALA A 44 8.39 3.70 -9.45
C ALA A 44 7.98 4.34 -8.11
N GLU A 45 6.98 5.24 -8.16
CA GLU A 45 6.37 5.82 -6.97
C GLU A 45 5.60 4.76 -6.15
N ALA A 46 4.75 3.96 -6.80
CA ALA A 46 4.01 2.89 -6.15
C ALA A 46 4.95 1.88 -5.47
N VAL A 47 6.04 1.49 -6.14
CA VAL A 47 7.07 0.61 -5.52
C VAL A 47 7.68 1.23 -4.26
N LYS A 48 7.94 2.53 -4.27
CA LYS A 48 8.46 3.24 -3.09
C LYS A 48 7.43 3.34 -1.98
N ILE A 49 6.15 3.57 -2.32
CA ILE A 49 5.04 3.58 -1.38
C ILE A 49 4.85 2.19 -0.77
N ALA A 50 4.91 1.13 -1.57
CA ALA A 50 4.83 -0.26 -1.13
C ALA A 50 5.89 -0.59 -0.07
N GLU A 51 7.17 -0.26 -0.34
CA GLU A 51 8.25 -0.47 0.62
C GLU A 51 7.97 0.27 1.95
N GLN A 52 7.47 1.50 1.88
CA GLN A 52 7.15 2.30 3.06
C GLN A 52 5.93 1.74 3.81
N ASN A 53 4.92 1.27 3.10
CA ASN A 53 3.72 0.66 3.67
C ASN A 53 4.05 -0.67 4.35
N ASP A 54 4.87 -1.52 3.73
CA ASP A 54 5.38 -2.75 4.31
C ASP A 54 6.17 -2.48 5.60
N ARG A 55 7.08 -1.50 5.58
CA ARG A 55 7.82 -1.06 6.76
C ARG A 55 6.91 -0.52 7.86
N PHE A 56 5.85 0.22 7.50
CA PHE A 56 4.88 0.75 8.45
C PHE A 56 4.07 -0.39 9.11
N ARG A 57 3.65 -1.39 8.33
CA ARG A 57 2.95 -2.59 8.83
C ARG A 57 3.83 -3.43 9.75
N ALA A 58 5.04 -3.77 9.30
CA ALA A 58 6.00 -4.54 10.10
C ALA A 58 6.39 -3.80 11.40
N GLY A 59 6.47 -2.47 11.34
CA GLY A 59 6.75 -1.59 12.48
C GLY A 59 5.78 -1.74 13.66
N MET A 60 4.56 -2.25 13.43
CA MET A 60 3.62 -2.55 14.51
C MET A 60 4.16 -3.58 15.52
N LEU A 61 5.03 -4.49 15.06
CA LEU A 61 5.61 -5.56 15.89
C LEU A 61 7.04 -5.25 16.35
N THR A 62 7.82 -4.56 15.53
CA THR A 62 9.25 -4.31 15.78
C THR A 62 9.56 -2.89 16.24
N GLY A 63 8.56 -2.00 16.27
CA GLY A 63 8.72 -0.55 16.38
C GLY A 63 8.78 0.10 15.00
N THR A 64 7.95 1.13 14.79
CA THR A 64 7.90 1.86 13.52
C THR A 64 9.18 2.66 13.31
N ALA A 65 9.71 2.61 12.08
CA ALA A 65 10.86 3.42 11.69
C ALA A 65 10.55 4.91 11.93
N SER A 66 11.50 5.65 12.51
CA SER A 66 11.27 7.02 13.00
C SER A 66 10.91 8.02 11.90
N ASP A 67 11.19 7.69 10.64
CA ASP A 67 10.85 8.48 9.45
C ASP A 67 9.38 8.31 9.01
N LEU A 68 8.75 7.17 9.32
CA LEU A 68 7.37 6.89 8.94
C LEU A 68 6.40 7.28 10.07
N ARG A 69 5.71 8.40 9.88
CA ARG A 69 4.74 8.93 10.85
C ARG A 69 3.33 8.46 10.52
N GLY A 70 2.55 8.17 11.55
CA GLY A 70 1.21 7.66 11.35
C GLY A 70 0.56 7.12 12.61
N GLN A 71 -0.61 6.52 12.42
CA GLN A 71 -1.34 5.84 13.46
C GLN A 71 -1.97 4.55 12.92
N VAL A 72 -2.15 3.60 13.82
CA VAL A 72 -2.86 2.35 13.57
C VAL A 72 -4.16 2.40 14.35
N VAL A 73 -5.27 2.21 13.66
CA VAL A 73 -6.60 2.23 14.22
C VAL A 73 -7.34 0.95 13.83
N VAL A 74 -8.31 0.57 14.66
CA VAL A 74 -9.22 -0.54 14.38
C VAL A 74 -10.65 -0.02 14.52
N THR A 75 -11.58 -0.55 13.72
CA THR A 75 -12.99 -0.15 13.87
C THR A 75 -13.55 -0.61 15.22
N ALA A 76 -14.60 0.05 15.70
CA ALA A 76 -15.26 -0.30 16.95
C ALA A 76 -15.74 -1.78 16.95
N ALA A 77 -16.18 -2.27 15.78
CA ALA A 77 -16.58 -3.67 15.61
C ALA A 77 -15.40 -4.62 15.81
N VAL A 78 -14.24 -4.37 15.17
CA VAL A 78 -13.03 -5.18 15.35
C VAL A 78 -12.55 -5.11 16.81
N ASN A 79 -12.59 -3.94 17.43
CA ASN A 79 -12.25 -3.77 18.84
C ASN A 79 -13.20 -4.58 19.78
N GLY A 80 -14.48 -4.65 19.42
CA GLY A 80 -15.50 -5.41 20.15
C GLY A 80 -15.27 -6.92 20.20
N MET A 81 -14.43 -7.47 19.31
CA MET A 81 -14.01 -8.88 19.34
C MET A 81 -13.08 -9.22 20.52
N GLY A 82 -12.56 -8.22 21.21
CA GLY A 82 -11.69 -8.38 22.37
C GLY A 82 -10.20 -8.35 22.04
N ARG A 83 -9.40 -8.17 23.10
CA ARG A 83 -7.97 -7.86 23.01
C ARG A 83 -7.17 -8.91 22.23
N ASP A 84 -7.41 -10.19 22.48
CA ASP A 84 -6.64 -11.27 21.84
C ASP A 84 -6.90 -11.33 20.33
N PHE A 85 -8.15 -11.09 19.90
CA PHE A 85 -8.50 -10.99 18.50
C PHE A 85 -7.82 -9.79 17.83
N VAL A 86 -7.86 -8.61 18.48
CA VAL A 86 -7.18 -7.40 17.97
C VAL A 86 -5.67 -7.63 17.86
N THR A 87 -5.04 -8.26 18.85
CA THR A 87 -3.61 -8.61 18.77
C THR A 87 -3.32 -9.55 17.61
N ALA A 88 -4.14 -10.59 17.41
CA ALA A 88 -3.99 -11.50 16.28
C ALA A 88 -4.19 -10.79 14.92
N ALA A 89 -5.12 -9.83 14.84
CA ALA A 89 -5.32 -9.00 13.66
C ALA A 89 -4.11 -8.12 13.34
N LEU A 90 -3.56 -7.44 14.34
CA LEU A 90 -2.34 -6.63 14.17
C LEU A 90 -1.16 -7.49 13.69
N MET A 91 -0.98 -8.69 14.26
CA MET A 91 0.08 -9.62 13.83
C MET A 91 -0.12 -10.11 12.40
N ALA A 92 -1.36 -10.44 12.02
CA ALA A 92 -1.68 -10.88 10.67
C ALA A 92 -1.40 -9.77 9.64
N VAL A 93 -1.84 -8.54 9.90
CA VAL A 93 -1.62 -7.40 9.00
C VAL A 93 -0.13 -7.02 8.93
N ALA A 94 0.61 -7.11 10.03
CA ALA A 94 2.06 -6.83 10.05
C ALA A 94 2.87 -7.83 9.22
N GLY A 95 2.42 -9.09 9.12
CA GLY A 95 3.07 -10.16 8.38
C GLY A 95 2.48 -10.45 7.00
N ASP A 96 1.47 -9.69 6.58
CA ASP A 96 0.77 -9.95 5.32
C ASP A 96 1.67 -9.61 4.12
N THR A 97 1.76 -10.57 3.20
CA THR A 97 2.58 -10.51 1.98
C THR A 97 1.78 -10.94 0.76
N GLU A 98 0.48 -11.22 0.92
CA GLU A 98 -0.38 -11.73 -0.14
C GLU A 98 -1.03 -10.55 -0.87
N PHE A 99 -0.32 -10.03 -1.88
CA PHE A 99 -0.81 -9.00 -2.77
C PHE A 99 -1.31 -9.61 -4.07
N THR A 100 -2.61 -9.48 -4.29
CA THR A 100 -3.29 -10.01 -5.48
C THR A 100 -3.76 -8.86 -6.37
N PRO A 101 -4.03 -9.10 -7.67
CA PRO A 101 -4.58 -8.06 -8.55
C PRO A 101 -5.88 -7.42 -8.03
N ASP A 102 -6.66 -8.16 -7.25
CA ASP A 102 -7.93 -7.66 -6.68
C ASP A 102 -7.70 -6.73 -5.47
N SER A 103 -6.67 -6.99 -4.67
CA SER A 103 -6.38 -6.23 -3.45
C SER A 103 -5.35 -5.12 -3.65
N ASP A 104 -4.48 -5.25 -4.65
CA ASP A 104 -3.36 -4.34 -4.91
C ASP A 104 -3.16 -4.10 -6.42
N PRO A 105 -4.13 -3.47 -7.10
CA PRO A 105 -4.07 -3.24 -8.54
C PRO A 105 -2.94 -2.28 -8.96
N TYR A 106 -2.41 -1.48 -8.04
CA TYR A 106 -1.38 -0.47 -8.34
C TYR A 106 0.01 -0.85 -7.84
N GLY A 107 0.14 -1.91 -7.04
CA GLY A 107 1.41 -2.33 -6.47
C GLY A 107 1.93 -1.39 -5.38
N ASP A 108 1.06 -0.67 -4.69
CA ASP A 108 1.41 0.29 -3.63
C ASP A 108 1.26 -0.30 -2.21
N HIS A 109 0.76 -1.55 -2.13
CA HIS A 109 0.53 -2.28 -0.90
C HIS A 109 -0.33 -1.47 0.10
N GLY A 110 -1.26 -0.66 -0.41
CA GLY A 110 -2.14 0.21 0.37
C GLY A 110 -3.40 -0.49 0.91
N PHE A 111 -3.71 -1.69 0.43
CA PHE A 111 -4.89 -2.46 0.83
C PHE A 111 -4.59 -3.96 0.84
N GLY A 112 -5.24 -4.69 1.74
CA GLY A 112 -5.13 -6.13 1.80
C GLY A 112 -6.22 -6.79 2.63
N THR A 113 -6.22 -8.12 2.61
CA THR A 113 -7.19 -8.93 3.35
C THR A 113 -6.50 -10.04 4.10
N VAL A 114 -6.85 -10.20 5.38
CA VAL A 114 -6.30 -11.27 6.23
C VAL A 114 -7.42 -12.08 6.84
N THR A 115 -7.14 -13.33 7.20
CA THR A 115 -8.08 -14.19 7.94
C THR A 115 -7.53 -14.51 9.31
N VAL A 116 -8.27 -14.14 10.36
CA VAL A 116 -7.90 -14.35 11.76
C VAL A 116 -8.98 -15.18 12.42
N LEU A 117 -8.64 -16.35 12.97
CA LEU A 117 -9.60 -17.23 13.64
C LEU A 117 -10.89 -17.46 12.81
N THR A 118 -10.73 -17.72 11.51
CA THR A 118 -11.81 -17.89 10.50
C THR A 118 -12.60 -16.63 10.12
N VAL A 119 -12.24 -15.47 10.67
CA VAL A 119 -12.87 -14.18 10.38
C VAL A 119 -12.02 -13.41 9.36
N LYS A 120 -12.65 -13.03 8.24
CA LYS A 120 -12.02 -12.17 7.23
C LYS A 120 -12.03 -10.72 7.68
N LEU A 121 -10.88 -10.06 7.59
CA LEU A 121 -10.70 -8.63 7.85
C LEU A 121 -10.10 -7.96 6.62
N PHE A 122 -10.44 -6.69 6.43
CA PHE A 122 -9.75 -5.80 5.52
C PHE A 122 -8.80 -4.92 6.32
N TRP A 123 -7.71 -4.53 5.68
CA TRP A 123 -6.87 -3.44 6.15
C TRP A 123 -6.57 -2.49 5.00
N LYS A 124 -6.43 -1.21 5.31
CA LYS A 124 -5.99 -0.20 4.35
C LYS A 124 -5.04 0.80 5.00
N ILE A 125 -4.16 1.41 4.21
CA ILE A 125 -3.30 2.51 4.59
C ILE A 125 -3.66 3.73 3.75
N ASP A 126 -4.28 4.71 4.40
CA ASP A 126 -4.53 6.01 3.78
C ASP A 126 -3.30 6.92 3.99
N LEU A 127 -2.89 7.61 2.91
CA LEU A 127 -1.73 8.52 2.88
C LEU A 127 -2.21 9.98 2.96
N TYR A 128 -2.18 10.54 4.16
CA TYR A 128 -2.62 11.90 4.44
C TYR A 128 -1.48 12.91 4.45
N ASP A 129 -1.85 14.19 4.34
CA ASP A 129 -1.00 15.32 4.68
C ASP A 129 -0.62 15.35 6.19
N GLU A 130 0.21 16.32 6.58
CA GLU A 130 0.70 16.42 7.96
C GLU A 130 -0.40 16.67 9.01
N GLU A 131 -1.52 17.25 8.59
CA GLU A 131 -2.64 17.64 9.44
C GLU A 131 -3.76 16.58 9.49
N LEU A 132 -3.65 15.49 8.71
CA LEU A 132 -4.66 14.45 8.57
C LEU A 132 -6.00 14.94 7.99
N VAL A 133 -5.96 15.95 7.11
CA VAL A 133 -7.17 16.56 6.52
C VAL A 133 -7.37 16.11 5.08
N TYR A 134 -6.30 16.12 4.27
CA TYR A 134 -6.34 15.76 2.85
C TYR A 134 -5.33 14.66 2.53
N GLY A 135 -5.40 14.13 1.31
CA GLY A 135 -4.35 13.26 0.79
C GLY A 135 -3.00 13.98 0.73
N SER A 136 -1.92 13.25 1.00
CA SER A 136 -0.57 13.81 0.90
C SER A 136 -0.30 14.34 -0.51
N PRO A 137 0.26 15.54 -0.67
CA PRO A 137 0.67 16.07 -1.98
C PRO A 137 1.91 15.36 -2.54
N ASP A 138 2.63 14.60 -1.71
CA ASP A 138 3.83 13.82 -2.07
C ASP A 138 3.82 12.51 -1.27
N PRO A 139 2.98 11.52 -1.67
CA PRO A 139 2.71 10.31 -0.87
C PRO A 139 3.95 9.44 -0.66
N ALA A 140 4.94 9.52 -1.56
CA ALA A 140 6.20 8.80 -1.45
C ALA A 140 7.25 9.51 -0.58
N ASN A 141 6.96 10.71 -0.06
CA ASN A 141 7.81 11.45 0.86
C ASN A 141 7.34 11.28 2.31
N PRO A 142 8.11 10.56 3.16
CA PRO A 142 7.74 10.32 4.55
C PRO A 142 7.61 11.59 5.41
N ALA A 143 8.29 12.68 5.05
CA ALA A 143 8.21 13.92 5.82
C ALA A 143 6.84 14.61 5.64
N ALA A 144 6.33 14.62 4.40
CA ALA A 144 5.06 15.23 4.02
C ALA A 144 3.85 14.32 4.29
N THR A 145 4.06 13.03 4.51
CA THR A 145 3.00 12.03 4.59
C THR A 145 2.76 11.53 6.00
N ARG A 146 1.49 11.32 6.36
CA ARG A 146 1.03 10.61 7.55
C ARG A 146 0.25 9.38 7.13
N ARG A 147 0.63 8.21 7.65
CA ARG A 147 -0.01 6.93 7.33
C ARG A 147 -1.07 6.58 8.36
N VAL A 148 -2.29 6.32 7.91
CA VAL A 148 -3.36 5.82 8.77
C VAL A 148 -3.69 4.40 8.35
N LEU A 149 -3.22 3.42 9.13
CA LEU A 149 -3.60 2.02 8.91
C LEU A 149 -4.90 1.76 9.66
N THR A 150 -5.92 1.33 8.93
CA THR A 150 -7.22 0.94 9.50
C THR A 150 -7.45 -0.55 9.30
N ILE A 151 -7.73 -1.28 10.39
CA ILE A 151 -8.20 -2.68 10.35
C ILE A 151 -9.70 -2.71 10.61
N MET A 152 -10.45 -3.37 9.72
CA MET A 152 -11.90 -3.32 9.70
C MET A 152 -12.53 -4.61 9.18
N PHE A 153 -13.82 -4.81 9.43
CA PHE A 153 -14.56 -5.87 8.76
C PHE A 153 -14.86 -5.48 7.30
N PRO A 154 -15.08 -6.44 6.39
CA PRO A 154 -15.54 -6.15 5.04
C PRO A 154 -16.85 -5.36 4.98
N SER A 155 -17.72 -5.47 5.99
CA SER A 155 -18.97 -4.70 6.09
C SER A 155 -18.78 -3.25 6.52
N ASP A 156 -17.60 -2.90 7.01
CA ASP A 156 -17.24 -1.53 7.44
C ASP A 156 -16.62 -0.71 6.28
N TYR A 157 -16.40 -1.35 5.12
CA TYR A 157 -15.80 -0.79 3.91
C TYR A 157 -16.87 -0.56 2.83
#